data_AF-A0A7C3R219-F1
#
_entry.id   AF-A0A7C3R219-F1
#
_cell.length_a   1.000
_cell.length_b   1.000
_cell.length_c   1.000
_cell.angle_alpha   90.00
_cell.angle_beta   90.00
_cell.angle_gamma   90.00
#
_symmetry.space_group_name_H-M   'P 1'
#
loop_
_entity.id
_entity.type
_entity.pdbx_description
1 polymer ?
#
loop_
_entity_poly.entity_id
_entity_poly.type
_entity_poly.pdbx_seq_one_letter_code
_entity_poly.pdbx_strand_id
1 'polypeptide(L)'
;MVLEFTQFPTIDDVELSKKRVLVRVDFNSPIDKDGKIMDDSRIRAHRQTLLTLLNRGASVVVITHQGRPGDNDFITLEPHAEKLQEVLGVKVRFVSDVIGPAASEAIRSLGEGEILLLDNVRLVSEELIEAEPEKHSRTY
;
A
#
# COMPACT_ATOMS: atom_id res chain seq x y z
N MET A 1 5.48 -20.76 32.09
CA MET A 1 6.23 -19.98 31.10
C MET A 1 5.24 -18.98 30.52
N VAL A 2 5.27 -17.74 31.01
CA VAL A 2 4.35 -16.68 30.55
C VAL A 2 4.96 -16.17 29.25
N LEU A 3 4.24 -16.32 28.15
CA LEU A 3 4.59 -15.65 26.90
C LEU A 3 4.45 -14.15 27.18
N GLU A 4 5.56 -13.43 27.25
CA GLU A 4 5.54 -11.96 27.19
C GLU A 4 4.99 -11.59 25.82
N PHE A 5 3.73 -11.20 25.76
CA PHE A 5 3.18 -10.55 24.58
C PHE A 5 3.75 -9.14 24.55
N THR A 6 4.72 -8.90 23.66
CA THR A 6 5.16 -7.54 23.34
C THR A 6 3.96 -6.78 22.80
N GLN A 7 3.53 -5.74 23.52
CA GLN A 7 2.44 -4.87 23.07
C GLN A 7 2.96 -4.04 21.90
N PHE A 8 2.48 -4.34 20.69
CA PHE A 8 2.77 -3.54 19.50
C PHE A 8 1.95 -2.25 19.54
N PRO A 9 2.53 -1.09 19.18
CA PRO A 9 1.76 0.11 18.92
C PRO A 9 0.71 -0.14 17.84
N THR A 10 -0.47 0.43 18.05
CA THR A 10 -1.63 0.36 17.17
C THR A 10 -1.95 1.74 16.60
N ILE A 11 -2.87 1.78 15.62
CA ILE A 11 -3.37 3.05 15.07
C ILE A 11 -4.12 3.91 16.10
N ASP A 12 -4.49 3.32 17.25
CA ASP A 12 -5.13 4.04 18.36
C ASP A 12 -4.12 4.75 19.25
N ASP A 13 -2.82 4.44 19.13
CA ASP A 13 -1.74 5.03 19.92
C ASP A 13 -1.14 6.30 19.29
N VAL A 14 -1.68 6.79 18.17
CA VAL A 14 -1.13 7.91 17.40
C VAL A 14 -2.18 8.93 16.98
N GLU A 15 -1.81 10.22 16.95
CA GLU A 15 -2.65 11.29 16.40
C GLU A 15 -2.56 11.29 14.87
N LEU A 16 -3.71 11.18 14.21
CA LEU A 16 -3.82 10.95 12.77
C LEU A 16 -4.32 12.18 12.01
N SER A 17 -4.97 13.13 12.69
CA SER A 17 -5.53 14.31 12.04
C SER A 17 -4.43 15.11 11.34
N LYS A 18 -4.65 15.42 10.06
CA LYS A 18 -3.73 16.18 9.21
C LYS A 18 -2.37 15.53 9.01
N LYS A 19 -2.25 14.23 9.30
CA LYS A 19 -1.04 13.45 9.02
C LYS A 19 -1.15 12.79 7.66
N ARG A 20 0.00 12.61 7.01
CA ARG A 20 0.15 11.73 5.86
C ARG A 20 0.70 10.40 6.34
N VAL A 21 -0.07 9.33 6.13
CA VAL A 21 0.26 7.99 6.63
C VAL A 21 0.62 7.09 5.46
N LEU A 22 1.82 6.53 5.48
CA LEU A 22 2.22 5.46 4.58
C LEU A 22 1.73 4.12 5.16
N VAL A 23 0.93 3.38 4.40
CA VAL A 23 0.34 2.12 4.82
C VAL A 23 0.83 1.03 3.88
N ARG A 24 1.56 0.06 4.44
CA ARG A 24 1.97 -1.15 3.74
C ARG A 24 0.90 -2.23 3.95
N VAL A 25 0.40 -2.79 2.85
CA VAL A 25 -0.66 -3.80 2.85
C VAL A 25 -0.26 -4.99 1.99
N ASP A 26 -1.02 -6.09 2.08
CA ASP A 26 -0.92 -7.21 1.16
C ASP A 26 -2.18 -7.23 0.28
N PHE A 27 -2.06 -6.76 -0.97
CA PHE A 27 -3.07 -6.92 -2.00
C PHE A 27 -2.70 -7.96 -3.06
N ASN A 28 -1.63 -8.74 -2.85
CA ASN A 28 -1.16 -9.71 -3.82
C ASN A 28 -2.24 -10.78 -4.04
N SER A 29 -2.85 -10.79 -5.22
CA SER A 29 -4.06 -11.54 -5.51
C SER A 29 -3.87 -12.42 -6.74
N PRO A 30 -4.63 -13.51 -6.89
CA PRO A 30 -4.67 -14.27 -8.14
C PRO A 30 -5.14 -13.37 -9.29
N ILE A 31 -4.39 -13.38 -10.39
CA ILE A 31 -4.64 -12.59 -11.60
C ILE A 31 -5.01 -13.51 -12.75
N ASP A 32 -6.03 -13.14 -13.53
CA ASP A 32 -6.38 -13.85 -14.76
C ASP A 32 -5.43 -13.50 -15.92
N LYS A 33 -5.60 -14.21 -17.05
CA LYS A 33 -4.79 -13.99 -18.25
C LYS A 33 -4.88 -12.56 -18.83
N ASP A 34 -5.92 -11.80 -18.48
CA ASP A 34 -6.18 -10.45 -18.98
C ASP A 34 -5.71 -9.39 -17.97
N GLY A 35 -5.02 -9.79 -16.89
CA GLY A 35 -4.50 -8.89 -15.87
C GLY A 35 -5.53 -8.49 -14.79
N LYS A 36 -6.68 -9.16 -14.71
CA LYS A 36 -7.74 -8.80 -13.76
C LYS A 36 -7.65 -9.59 -12.47
N ILE A 37 -7.99 -8.93 -11.37
CA ILE A 37 -8.06 -9.52 -10.03
C ILE A 37 -9.23 -10.51 -9.98
N MET A 38 -8.92 -11.78 -9.71
CA MET A 38 -9.91 -12.85 -9.61
C MET A 38 -10.51 -12.99 -8.20
N ASP A 39 -9.75 -12.62 -7.16
CA ASP A 39 -10.16 -12.66 -5.76
C ASP A 39 -9.69 -11.38 -5.06
N ASP A 40 -10.64 -10.59 -4.55
CA ASP A 40 -10.39 -9.31 -3.89
C ASP A 40 -10.41 -9.41 -2.34
N SER A 41 -10.44 -10.62 -1.78
CA SER A 41 -10.54 -10.86 -0.34
C SER A 41 -9.46 -10.13 0.47
N ARG A 42 -8.23 -10.11 -0.02
CA ARG A 42 -7.11 -9.38 0.61
C ARG A 42 -7.29 -7.86 0.59
N ILE A 43 -7.80 -7.31 -0.50
CA ILE A 43 -8.14 -5.89 -0.60
C ILE A 43 -9.24 -5.54 0.41
N ARG A 44 -10.28 -6.37 0.48
CA ARG A 44 -11.39 -6.20 1.44
C ARG A 44 -10.93 -6.29 2.89
N ALA A 45 -9.97 -7.16 3.20
CA ALA A 45 -9.45 -7.32 4.55
C ALA A 45 -8.84 -6.03 5.12
N HIS A 46 -8.26 -5.18 4.28
CA HIS A 46 -7.66 -3.90 4.69
C HIS A 46 -8.65 -2.72 4.66
N ARG A 47 -9.88 -2.91 4.18
CA ARG A 47 -10.90 -1.85 4.06
C ARG A 47 -11.08 -1.06 5.35
N GLN A 48 -11.22 -1.77 6.48
CA GLN A 48 -11.51 -1.12 7.77
C GLN A 48 -10.36 -0.21 8.20
N THR A 49 -9.11 -0.64 8.06
CA THR A 49 -7.93 0.16 8.43
C THR A 49 -7.85 1.43 7.59
N LEU A 50 -7.98 1.30 6.26
CA LEU A 50 -7.88 2.45 5.35
C LEU A 50 -8.99 3.47 5.60
N LEU A 51 -10.25 3.03 5.74
CA LEU A 51 -11.35 3.93 6.07
C LEU A 51 -11.19 4.58 7.46
N THR A 52 -10.64 3.87 8.44
CA THR A 52 -10.39 4.44 9.78
C THR A 52 -9.39 5.59 9.70
N LEU A 53 -8.30 5.44 8.93
CA LEU A 53 -7.31 6.50 8.74
C LEU A 53 -7.94 7.72 8.06
N LEU A 54 -8.68 7.51 6.96
CA LEU A 54 -9.34 8.60 6.23
C LEU A 54 -10.38 9.32 7.10
N ASN A 55 -11.21 8.58 7.83
CA ASN A 55 -12.24 9.15 8.73
C ASN A 55 -11.64 9.92 9.90
N ARG A 56 -10.40 9.60 10.31
CA ARG A 56 -9.65 10.35 11.34
C ARG A 56 -8.89 11.55 10.76
N GLY A 57 -9.10 11.90 9.50
CA GLY A 57 -8.53 13.08 8.86
C GLY A 57 -7.08 12.92 8.39
N ALA A 58 -6.60 11.69 8.25
CA ALA A 58 -5.32 11.43 7.61
C ALA A 58 -5.45 11.44 6.08
N SER A 59 -4.37 11.76 5.40
CA SER A 59 -4.16 11.39 4.00
C SER A 59 -3.37 10.09 3.94
N VAL A 60 -3.73 9.19 3.02
CA VAL A 60 -3.24 7.82 3.02
C VAL A 60 -2.47 7.50 1.74
N VAL A 61 -1.22 7.07 1.88
CA VAL A 61 -0.41 6.52 0.78
C VAL A 61 -0.32 5.02 0.99
N VAL A 62 -0.80 4.23 0.05
CA VAL A 62 -0.78 2.77 0.11
C VAL A 62 0.36 2.23 -0.75
N ILE A 63 1.10 1.27 -0.19
CA ILE A 63 2.09 0.48 -0.92
C ILE A 63 1.81 -1.01 -0.75
N THR A 64 1.97 -1.76 -1.82
CA THR A 64 1.81 -3.21 -1.88
C THR A 64 2.60 -3.75 -3.06
N HIS A 65 2.73 -5.06 -3.13
CA HIS A 65 3.25 -5.75 -4.29
C HIS A 65 2.17 -6.61 -4.96
N GLN A 66 2.48 -7.06 -6.17
CA GLN A 66 1.73 -8.08 -6.90
C GLN A 66 2.73 -8.94 -7.70
N GLY A 67 2.66 -10.27 -7.58
CA GLY A 67 3.56 -11.19 -8.27
C GLY A 67 5.05 -10.97 -7.97
N ARG A 68 5.94 -11.59 -8.74
CA ARG A 68 7.39 -11.33 -8.70
C ARG A 68 7.94 -11.15 -10.12
N PRO A 69 9.02 -10.36 -10.32
CA PRO A 69 9.59 -10.18 -11.65
C PRO A 69 9.85 -11.51 -12.37
N GLY A 70 9.28 -11.65 -13.57
CA GLY A 70 9.33 -12.88 -14.37
C GLY A 70 8.08 -13.75 -14.29
N ASP A 71 7.22 -13.54 -13.29
CA ASP A 71 5.94 -14.24 -13.17
C ASP A 71 4.85 -13.59 -14.03
N ASN A 72 3.90 -14.39 -14.51
CA ASN A 72 2.78 -13.89 -15.34
C ASN A 72 1.82 -12.96 -14.59
N ASP A 73 1.81 -13.04 -13.26
CA ASP A 73 0.99 -12.19 -12.39
C ASP A 73 1.74 -10.95 -11.91
N PHE A 74 2.96 -10.68 -12.38
CA PHE A 74 3.73 -9.47 -12.10
C PHE A 74 3.29 -8.33 -13.01
N ILE A 75 2.29 -7.59 -12.54
CA ILE A 75 1.64 -6.50 -13.26
C ILE A 75 1.75 -5.17 -12.51
N THR A 76 1.35 -4.08 -13.18
CA THR A 76 1.12 -2.78 -12.53
C THR A 76 -0.05 -2.88 -11.53
N LEU A 77 -0.14 -1.95 -10.60
CA LEU A 77 -1.22 -1.91 -9.61
C LEU A 77 -2.43 -1.08 -10.05
N GLU A 78 -2.55 -0.73 -11.33
CA GLU A 78 -3.72 -0.03 -11.86
C GLU A 78 -5.02 -0.82 -11.64
N PRO A 79 -5.09 -2.16 -11.89
CA PRO A 79 -6.28 -2.95 -11.57
C PRO A 79 -6.60 -2.98 -10.06
N HIS A 80 -5.56 -2.93 -9.21
CA HIS A 80 -5.73 -2.86 -7.75
C HIS A 80 -6.26 -1.50 -7.31
N ALA A 81 -5.88 -0.41 -7.96
CA ALA A 81 -6.43 0.92 -7.68
C ALA A 81 -7.92 0.98 -8.00
N GLU A 82 -8.33 0.46 -9.16
CA GLU A 82 -9.74 0.37 -9.56
C GLU A 82 -10.54 -0.47 -8.56
N LYS A 83 -10.03 -1.67 -8.21
CA LYS A 83 -10.68 -2.55 -7.25
C LYS A 83 -10.75 -1.95 -5.85
N LEU A 84 -9.68 -1.29 -5.40
CA LEU A 84 -9.65 -0.61 -4.10
C LEU A 84 -10.69 0.51 -4.06
N GLN A 85 -10.82 1.30 -5.12
CA GLN A 85 -11.85 2.34 -5.22
C GLN A 85 -13.26 1.76 -5.07
N GLU A 86 -13.56 0.65 -5.75
CA GLU A 86 -14.84 -0.05 -5.61
C GLU A 86 -15.08 -0.53 -4.17
N VAL A 87 -14.06 -1.13 -3.53
CA VAL A 87 -14.16 -1.69 -2.17
C VAL A 87 -14.33 -0.59 -1.12
N LEU A 88 -13.62 0.53 -1.25
CA LEU A 88 -13.68 1.63 -0.29
C LEU A 88 -14.91 2.53 -0.50
N GLY A 89 -15.37 2.67 -1.74
CA GLY A 89 -16.43 3.63 -2.10
C GLY A 89 -15.97 5.09 -2.09
N VAL A 90 -14.65 5.33 -2.19
CA VAL A 90 -14.05 6.67 -2.29
C VAL A 90 -13.04 6.69 -3.43
N LYS A 91 -12.78 7.87 -3.99
CA LYS A 91 -11.81 8.02 -5.09
C LYS A 91 -10.42 7.59 -4.64
N VAL A 92 -9.82 6.66 -5.38
CA VAL A 92 -8.42 6.25 -5.19
C VAL A 92 -7.59 6.86 -6.31
N ARG A 93 -6.57 7.65 -5.95
CA ARG A 93 -5.57 8.13 -6.90
C ARG A 93 -4.58 7.00 -7.15
N PHE A 94 -4.11 6.85 -8.38
CA PHE A 94 -3.02 5.94 -8.74
C PHE A 94 -1.89 6.73 -9.38
N VAL A 95 -0.65 6.32 -9.12
CA VAL A 95 0.53 6.84 -9.81
C VAL A 95 1.41 5.65 -10.21
N SER A 96 1.77 5.57 -11.48
CA SER A 96 2.67 4.53 -12.00
C SER A 96 4.14 4.87 -11.69
N ASP A 97 4.43 5.00 -10.40
CA ASP A 97 5.75 5.27 -9.83
C ASP A 97 5.75 4.84 -8.36
N VAL A 98 6.92 4.50 -7.82
CA VAL A 98 7.10 4.04 -6.43
C VAL A 98 7.97 5.02 -5.64
N ILE A 99 9.17 5.32 -6.14
CA ILE A 99 10.17 6.16 -5.44
C ILE A 99 10.65 7.35 -6.28
N GLY A 100 10.16 7.49 -7.52
CA GLY A 100 10.57 8.54 -8.42
C GLY A 100 9.90 9.91 -8.16
N PRO A 101 10.17 10.88 -9.05
CA PRO A 101 9.61 12.23 -8.95
C PRO A 101 8.09 12.27 -9.03
N ALA A 102 7.45 11.37 -9.79
CA ALA A 102 6.00 11.36 -9.96
C ALA A 102 5.31 10.87 -8.68
N ALA A 103 5.83 9.82 -8.05
CA ALA A 103 5.37 9.36 -6.74
C ALA A 103 5.53 10.47 -5.69
N SER A 104 6.72 11.11 -5.64
CA SER A 104 6.99 12.21 -4.72
C SER A 104 6.02 13.38 -4.85
N GLU A 105 5.69 13.78 -6.08
CA GLU A 105 4.74 14.87 -6.35
C GLU A 105 3.29 14.47 -6.00
N ALA A 106 2.88 13.24 -6.36
CA ALA A 106 1.56 12.71 -6.02
C ALA A 106 1.35 12.65 -4.50
N ILE A 107 2.37 12.22 -3.74
CA ILE A 107 2.36 12.18 -2.27
C ILE A 107 2.24 13.59 -1.69
N ARG A 108 3.02 14.56 -2.21
CA ARG A 108 3.00 15.95 -1.72
C ARG A 108 1.66 16.63 -1.96
N SER A 109 1.05 16.38 -3.11
CA SER A 109 -0.25 16.94 -3.52
C SER A 109 -1.46 16.23 -2.90
N LEU A 110 -1.26 15.24 -2.03
CA LEU A 110 -2.35 14.50 -1.39
C LEU A 110 -3.00 15.31 -0.27
N GLY A 111 -4.29 15.62 -0.44
CA GLY A 111 -5.10 16.36 0.53
C GLY A 111 -5.59 15.51 1.71
N GLU A 112 -6.07 16.15 2.77
CA GLU A 112 -6.70 15.47 3.92
C GLU A 112 -7.88 14.60 3.45
N GLY A 113 -7.96 13.36 3.93
CA GLY A 113 -9.01 12.42 3.53
C GLY A 113 -8.86 11.85 2.11
N GLU A 114 -7.78 12.17 1.39
CA GLU A 114 -7.46 11.54 0.11
C GLU A 114 -6.59 10.28 0.28
N ILE A 115 -6.72 9.36 -0.67
CA ILE A 115 -5.95 8.12 -0.74
C ILE A 115 -5.24 7.98 -2.09
N LEU A 116 -3.98 7.57 -2.04
CA LEU A 116 -3.10 7.33 -3.18
C LEU A 116 -2.54 5.90 -3.09
N LEU A 117 -2.64 5.14 -4.17
CA LEU A 117 -1.92 3.89 -4.37
C LEU A 117 -0.70 4.16 -5.26
N LEU A 118 0.49 3.82 -4.77
CA LEU A 118 1.71 3.78 -5.60
C LEU A 118 1.74 2.50 -6.43
N ASP A 119 2.58 2.44 -7.44
CA ASP A 119 2.74 1.23 -8.26
C ASP A 119 3.44 0.10 -7.48
N ASN A 120 3.56 -1.06 -8.13
CA ASN A 120 4.07 -2.29 -7.56
C ASN A 120 5.48 -2.09 -6.96
N VAL A 121 5.60 -2.22 -5.64
CA VAL A 121 6.89 -1.95 -4.95
C VAL A 121 8.03 -2.84 -5.44
N ARG A 122 7.71 -4.02 -5.99
CA ARG A 122 8.70 -4.95 -6.56
C ARG A 122 9.26 -4.51 -7.92
N LEU A 123 8.79 -3.39 -8.48
CA LEU A 123 9.49 -2.67 -9.56
C LEU A 123 10.80 -2.05 -9.09
N VAL A 124 10.92 -1.78 -7.78
CA VAL A 124 12.15 -1.33 -7.15
C VAL A 124 12.95 -2.55 -6.73
N SER A 125 14.12 -2.75 -7.32
CA SER A 125 14.97 -3.93 -7.07
C SER A 125 15.27 -4.14 -5.57
N GLU A 126 15.34 -3.05 -4.80
CA GLU A 126 15.68 -3.06 -3.39
C GLU A 126 14.62 -3.70 -2.49
N GLU A 127 13.36 -3.70 -2.92
CA GLU A 127 12.26 -4.37 -2.23
C GLU A 127 12.43 -5.90 -2.21
N LEU A 128 13.23 -6.46 -3.13
CA LEU A 128 13.49 -7.90 -3.22
C LEU A 128 14.73 -8.36 -2.46
N ILE A 129 15.51 -7.43 -1.91
CA ILE A 129 16.69 -7.77 -1.13
C ILE A 129 16.23 -8.35 0.20
N GLU A 130 16.76 -9.50 0.60
CA GLU A 130 16.62 -10.01 1.96
C GLU A 130 17.85 -9.61 2.77
N ALA A 131 17.67 -8.68 3.70
CA ALA A 131 18.74 -8.18 4.55
C ALA A 131 18.20 -7.68 5.90
N GLU A 132 19.11 -7.45 6.85
CA GLU A 132 18.79 -6.77 8.11
C GLU A 132 18.33 -5.32 7.85
N PRO A 133 17.45 -4.76 8.70
CA PRO A 133 16.93 -3.39 8.54
C PRO A 133 18.01 -2.32 8.40
N GLU A 134 19.14 -2.43 9.12
CA GLU A 134 20.24 -1.47 9.06
C GLU A 134 20.96 -1.47 7.71
N LYS A 135 20.93 -2.61 7.00
CA LYS A 135 21.45 -2.71 5.64
C LYS A 135 20.45 -2.15 4.64
N HIS A 136 19.16 -2.43 4.82
CA HIS A 136 18.10 -1.81 4.02
C HIS A 136 18.06 -0.28 4.14
N SER A 137 18.34 0.28 5.31
CA SER A 137 18.33 1.74 5.49
C SER A 137 19.45 2.48 4.75
N ARG A 138 20.33 1.76 4.03
CA ARG A 138 21.50 2.28 3.33
C ARG A 138 21.48 1.94 1.84
N THR A 139 20.39 1.34 1.36
CA THR A 139 20.15 1.17 -0.07
C THR A 139 19.61 2.49 -0.67
N TYR A 140 19.56 2.59 -2.00
CA TYR A 140 19.38 3.81 -2.77
C TYR A 140 17.92 4.28 -2.92
#